data_AF-A0A965A2F5-F1
#
_entry.id   AF-A0A965A2F5-F1
#
_cell.length_a   1.000
_cell.length_b   1.000
_cell.length_c   1.000
_cell.angle_alpha   90.00
_cell.angle_beta   90.00
_cell.angle_gamma   90.00
#
_symmetry.space_group_name_H-M   'P 1'
#
loop_
_entity.id
_entity.type
_entity.pdbx_description
1 polymer ?
#
loop_
_entity_poly.entity_id
_entity_poly.type
_entity_poly.pdbx_seq_one_letter_code
_entity_poly.pdbx_strand_id
1 'polypeptide(L)'
;MDPGHLGTAFHGGRHYENFPVASWLLPAEMRGTLLALYQFARTGDDLADEGDLAPEVRQAGLNALRTGLHGQATRSLQPTEHQKIGSALRAELLARQLNTIEAEKLLDAFEMDVLHQPYSTISDLMIYCRHSADPVGRIMLAAAKIIDNPNADCPITAASDAICSGLQLVNFAQDMGQDFSRRRIYVPRQWWPAGWLPEDQLVRGAVLVNQIRDAIRGPRRRLSFEVAMVIEGGLTISRKVLSDPLAVWRRSPMLSRADLAVILLRAMLTFAHPHRHRA
;
A
#
# COMPACT_ATOMS: atom_id res chain seq x y z
N MET A 1 -27.21 -21.41 -10.85
CA MET A 1 -26.86 -20.02 -10.50
C MET A 1 -26.62 -20.03 -9.01
N ASP A 2 -25.35 -20.04 -8.60
CA ASP A 2 -24.92 -20.26 -7.22
C ASP A 2 -24.62 -18.91 -6.54
N PRO A 3 -25.31 -18.54 -5.44
CA PRO A 3 -25.07 -17.31 -4.68
C PRO A 3 -23.82 -17.35 -3.77
N GLY A 4 -23.03 -18.43 -3.78
CA GLY A 4 -21.96 -18.70 -2.83
C GLY A 4 -20.55 -18.14 -3.13
N HIS A 5 -20.38 -17.12 -3.97
CA HIS A 5 -19.06 -16.56 -4.35
C HIS A 5 -18.84 -15.10 -3.93
N LEU A 6 -19.39 -14.71 -2.78
CA LEU A 6 -18.97 -13.49 -2.09
C LEU A 6 -17.58 -13.70 -1.46
N GLY A 7 -16.52 -13.40 -2.23
CA GLY A 7 -15.21 -13.07 -1.65
C GLY A 7 -14.12 -14.13 -1.69
N THR A 8 -14.07 -15.03 -2.67
CA THR A 8 -12.85 -15.75 -3.02
C THR A 8 -12.01 -14.91 -3.97
N ALA A 9 -11.35 -13.88 -3.43
CA ALA A 9 -10.53 -12.95 -4.19
C ALA A 9 -9.10 -12.96 -3.64
N PHE A 10 -8.20 -13.57 -4.43
CA PHE A 10 -6.77 -13.24 -4.57
C PHE A 10 -5.66 -13.82 -3.67
N HIS A 11 -5.65 -15.02 -3.07
CA HIS A 11 -4.41 -15.41 -2.33
C HIS A 11 -4.02 -16.89 -2.39
N GLY A 12 -2.76 -17.16 -2.75
CA GLY A 12 -2.04 -18.40 -2.48
C GLY A 12 -1.18 -18.22 -1.24
N GLY A 13 -1.56 -18.90 -0.14
CA GLY A 13 -0.76 -19.02 1.09
C GLY A 13 -1.16 -18.09 2.24
N ARG A 14 -1.97 -18.60 3.19
CA ARG A 14 -2.19 -18.25 4.62
C ARG A 14 -2.04 -16.80 5.16
N HIS A 15 -1.86 -15.76 4.36
CA HIS A 15 -1.81 -14.37 4.81
C HIS A 15 -3.20 -13.74 4.69
N TYR A 16 -3.66 -13.14 5.78
CA TYR A 16 -4.94 -12.45 5.90
C TYR A 16 -4.71 -10.96 5.73
N GLU A 17 -5.33 -10.37 4.71
CA GLU A 17 -5.26 -8.93 4.46
C GLU A 17 -6.59 -8.23 4.73
N ASN A 18 -6.50 -7.01 5.25
CA ASN A 18 -7.64 -6.21 5.69
C ASN A 18 -8.32 -5.42 4.55
N PHE A 19 -7.68 -5.29 3.37
CA PHE A 19 -8.19 -4.46 2.26
C PHE A 19 -7.95 -5.10 0.89
N PRO A 20 -9.00 -5.49 0.14
CA PRO A 20 -8.83 -6.08 -1.17
C PRO A 20 -8.33 -5.05 -2.20
N VAL A 21 -7.18 -5.32 -2.80
CA VAL A 21 -6.49 -4.50 -3.84
C VAL A 21 -7.30 -4.31 -5.13
N ALA A 22 -8.44 -4.99 -5.28
CA ALA A 22 -9.36 -4.82 -6.40
C ALA A 22 -10.82 -4.84 -5.93
N SER A 23 -11.21 -3.83 -5.16
CA SER A 23 -12.62 -3.62 -4.80
C SER A 23 -13.47 -3.48 -6.06
N TRP A 24 -14.68 -4.07 -6.04
CA TRP A 24 -15.71 -3.85 -7.07
C TRP A 24 -16.03 -2.35 -7.26
N LEU A 25 -15.70 -1.51 -6.27
CA LEU A 25 -15.91 -0.06 -6.27
C LEU A 25 -14.96 0.70 -7.20
N LEU A 26 -13.84 0.10 -7.63
CA LEU A 26 -12.89 0.75 -8.52
C LEU A 26 -13.39 0.80 -9.98
N PRO A 27 -13.20 1.93 -10.69
CA PRO A 27 -13.48 2.03 -12.13
C PRO A 27 -12.78 0.93 -12.93
N ALA A 28 -13.48 0.33 -13.90
CA ALA A 28 -12.94 -0.76 -14.70
C ALA A 28 -11.64 -0.39 -15.43
N GLU A 29 -11.52 0.86 -15.86
CA GLU A 29 -10.34 1.43 -16.51
C GLU A 29 -9.09 1.49 -15.61
N MET A 30 -9.21 1.41 -14.29
CA MET A 30 -8.06 1.41 -13.37
C MET A 30 -7.53 0.01 -13.08
N ARG A 31 -8.35 -1.04 -13.30
CA ARG A 31 -8.03 -2.41 -12.86
C ARG A 31 -6.74 -2.95 -13.48
N GLY A 32 -6.48 -2.66 -14.75
CA GLY A 32 -5.23 -3.05 -15.42
C GLY A 32 -3.99 -2.49 -14.72
N THR A 33 -4.01 -1.18 -14.41
CA THR A 33 -2.90 -0.53 -13.68
C THR A 33 -2.74 -1.10 -12.28
N LEU A 34 -3.83 -1.33 -11.55
CA LEU A 34 -3.72 -1.88 -10.21
C LEU A 34 -3.19 -3.31 -10.21
N LEU A 35 -3.65 -4.16 -11.13
CA LEU A 35 -3.16 -5.52 -11.25
C LEU A 35 -1.67 -5.55 -11.61
N ALA A 36 -1.23 -4.72 -12.57
CA ALA A 36 0.18 -4.62 -12.95
C ALA A 36 1.04 -4.05 -11.81
N LEU A 37 0.55 -3.03 -11.10
CA LEU A 37 1.23 -2.44 -9.95
C LEU A 37 1.35 -3.45 -8.81
N TYR A 38 0.27 -4.19 -8.53
CA TYR A 38 0.26 -5.24 -7.52
C TYR A 38 1.24 -6.36 -7.86
N GLN A 39 1.21 -6.87 -9.10
CA GLN A 39 2.13 -7.92 -9.53
C GLN A 39 3.59 -7.45 -9.43
N PHE A 40 3.87 -6.21 -9.82
CA PHE A 40 5.18 -5.60 -9.73
C PHE A 40 5.65 -5.49 -8.27
N ALA A 41 4.83 -4.89 -7.41
CA ALA A 41 5.17 -4.69 -6.01
C ALA A 41 5.34 -6.03 -5.28
N ARG A 42 4.43 -6.98 -5.48
CA ARG A 42 4.51 -8.32 -4.87
C ARG A 42 5.75 -9.08 -5.31
N THR A 43 6.10 -8.99 -6.59
CA THR A 43 7.31 -9.65 -7.12
C THR A 43 8.59 -9.02 -6.54
N GLY A 44 8.61 -7.68 -6.38
CA GLY A 44 9.73 -6.98 -5.74
C GLY A 44 9.87 -7.32 -4.27
N ASP A 45 8.76 -7.34 -3.54
CA ASP A 45 8.65 -7.79 -2.15
C ASP A 45 9.16 -9.23 -2.01
N ASP A 46 8.64 -10.18 -2.80
CA ASP A 46 9.11 -11.58 -2.83
C ASP A 46 10.62 -11.71 -3.04
N LEU A 47 11.17 -10.91 -3.96
CA LEU A 47 12.60 -10.88 -4.23
C LEU A 47 13.42 -10.30 -3.08
N ALA A 48 12.91 -9.29 -2.37
CA ALA A 48 13.55 -8.76 -1.17
C ALA A 48 13.44 -9.76 -0.01
N ASP A 49 12.33 -10.49 0.07
CA ASP A 49 11.82 -10.96 1.34
C ASP A 49 11.66 -12.47 1.51
N GLU A 50 11.53 -13.22 0.42
CA GLU A 50 11.21 -14.65 0.51
C GLU A 50 12.42 -15.54 0.19
N GLY A 51 12.46 -16.71 0.84
CA GLY A 51 13.42 -17.80 0.56
C GLY A 51 14.86 -17.56 1.02
N ASP A 52 15.74 -18.50 0.66
CA ASP A 52 17.18 -18.48 0.98
C ASP A 52 18.02 -17.96 -0.19
N LEU A 53 17.43 -17.11 -1.05
CA LEU A 53 18.13 -16.55 -2.21
C LEU A 53 19.32 -15.69 -1.75
N ALA A 54 20.47 -15.94 -2.38
CA ALA A 54 21.66 -15.13 -2.19
C ALA A 54 21.40 -13.68 -2.62
N PRO A 55 21.99 -12.67 -1.94
CA PRO A 55 21.76 -11.26 -2.23
C PRO A 55 21.96 -10.88 -3.70
N GLU A 56 22.93 -11.50 -4.39
CA GLU A 56 23.22 -11.25 -5.79
C GLU A 56 22.06 -11.67 -6.71
N VAL A 57 21.36 -12.75 -6.36
CA VAL A 57 20.19 -13.25 -7.11
C VAL A 57 19.00 -12.32 -6.90
N ARG A 58 18.77 -11.85 -5.66
CA ARG A 58 17.73 -10.86 -5.34
C ARG A 58 17.97 -9.58 -6.13
N GLN A 59 19.19 -9.05 -6.08
CA GLN A 59 19.58 -7.85 -6.80
C GLN A 59 19.46 -8.01 -8.32
N ALA A 60 19.82 -9.18 -8.87
CA ALA A 60 19.61 -9.46 -10.29
C ALA A 60 18.11 -9.46 -10.67
N GLY A 61 17.25 -9.98 -9.81
CA GLY A 61 15.79 -9.93 -9.98
C GLY A 61 15.23 -8.52 -9.95
N LEU A 62 15.62 -7.71 -8.96
CA LEU A 62 15.20 -6.31 -8.85
C LEU A 62 15.71 -5.48 -10.04
N ASN A 63 16.95 -5.71 -10.48
CA ASN A 63 17.50 -5.08 -11.69
C ASN A 63 16.75 -5.52 -12.96
N ALA A 64 16.26 -6.75 -13.03
CA ALA A 64 15.44 -7.22 -14.13
C ALA A 64 14.06 -6.52 -14.15
N LEU A 65 13.41 -6.34 -12.99
CA LEU A 65 12.21 -5.51 -12.87
C LEU A 65 12.47 -4.08 -13.34
N ARG A 66 13.53 -3.44 -12.85
CA ARG A 66 13.96 -2.08 -13.22
C ARG A 66 14.22 -1.94 -14.73
N THR A 67 14.91 -2.90 -15.31
CA THR A 67 15.18 -2.96 -16.77
C THR A 67 13.88 -2.96 -17.57
N GLY A 68 12.91 -3.79 -17.15
CA GLY A 68 11.58 -3.83 -17.75
C GLY A 68 10.81 -2.52 -17.58
N LEU A 69 10.83 -1.96 -16.36
CA LEU A 69 10.17 -0.71 -16.01
C LEU A 69 10.65 0.47 -16.86
N HIS A 70 11.95 0.52 -17.19
CA HIS A 70 12.50 1.56 -18.06
C HIS A 70 12.42 1.23 -19.56
N GLY A 71 12.08 -0.01 -19.93
CA GLY A 71 12.10 -0.45 -21.33
C GLY A 71 13.51 -0.47 -21.92
N GLN A 72 14.52 -0.76 -21.10
CA GLN A 72 15.91 -0.81 -21.53
C GLN A 72 16.17 -2.06 -22.37
N ALA A 73 16.90 -1.89 -23.48
CA ALA A 73 17.33 -3.01 -24.29
C ALA A 73 18.36 -3.87 -23.56
N THR A 74 18.21 -5.19 -23.62
CA THR A 74 19.20 -6.13 -23.09
C THR A 74 19.86 -6.92 -24.19
N ARG A 75 21.07 -7.42 -23.92
CA ARG A 75 21.79 -8.32 -24.85
C ARG A 75 21.07 -9.67 -25.06
N SER A 76 20.19 -10.07 -24.13
CA SER A 76 19.37 -11.28 -24.28
C SER A 76 18.29 -11.07 -25.34
N LEU A 77 18.10 -12.06 -26.20
CA LEU A 77 17.03 -12.11 -27.21
C LEU A 77 15.65 -12.33 -26.60
N GLN A 78 15.57 -12.82 -25.36
CA GLN A 78 14.32 -13.10 -24.66
C GLN A 78 14.31 -12.41 -23.28
N PRO A 79 13.27 -11.61 -22.96
CA PRO A 79 13.15 -10.99 -21.64
C PRO A 79 12.81 -12.05 -20.58
N THR A 80 13.42 -11.91 -19.41
CA THR A 80 13.10 -12.69 -18.20
C THR A 80 11.69 -12.39 -17.71
N GLU A 81 11.13 -13.25 -16.84
CA GLU A 81 9.80 -13.02 -16.23
C GLU A 81 9.75 -11.70 -15.44
N HIS A 82 10.77 -11.40 -14.64
CA HIS A 82 10.87 -10.12 -13.92
C HIS A 82 10.89 -8.91 -14.88
N GLN A 83 11.61 -9.00 -16.01
CA GLN A 83 11.57 -7.94 -17.03
C GLN A 83 10.18 -7.79 -17.65
N LYS A 84 9.45 -8.88 -17.87
CA LYS A 84 8.08 -8.83 -18.41
C LYS A 84 7.13 -8.14 -17.42
N ILE A 85 7.26 -8.42 -16.12
CA ILE A 85 6.47 -7.77 -15.07
C ILE A 85 6.74 -6.26 -15.02
N GLY A 86 8.01 -5.83 -15.02
CA GLY A 86 8.37 -4.42 -15.10
C GLY A 86 7.83 -3.73 -16.37
N SER A 87 7.92 -4.42 -17.51
CA SER A 87 7.42 -3.93 -18.80
C SER A 87 5.88 -3.80 -18.82
N ALA A 88 5.16 -4.71 -18.14
CA ALA A 88 3.72 -4.67 -18.04
C ALA A 88 3.25 -3.44 -17.24
N LEU A 89 3.87 -3.15 -16.09
CA LEU A 89 3.59 -1.93 -15.34
C LEU A 89 3.92 -0.68 -16.15
N ARG A 90 5.08 -0.65 -16.82
CA ARG A 90 5.46 0.45 -17.72
C ARG A 90 4.39 0.71 -18.79
N ALA A 91 3.89 -0.34 -19.43
CA ALA A 91 2.86 -0.21 -20.46
C ALA A 91 1.57 0.40 -19.91
N GLU A 92 1.11 -0.03 -18.74
CA GLU A 92 -0.09 0.52 -18.08
C GLU A 92 0.09 2.00 -17.67
N LEU A 93 1.27 2.38 -17.16
CA LEU A 93 1.58 3.76 -16.79
C LEU A 93 1.62 4.68 -18.02
N LEU A 94 2.33 4.27 -19.08
CA LEU A 94 2.45 5.07 -20.30
C LEU A 94 1.12 5.18 -21.07
N ALA A 95 0.30 4.13 -21.08
CA ALA A 95 -1.05 4.18 -21.64
C ALA A 95 -1.93 5.26 -20.97
N ARG A 96 -1.56 5.69 -19.76
CA ARG A 96 -2.23 6.75 -18.98
C ARG A 96 -1.43 8.05 -18.92
N GLN A 97 -0.37 8.17 -19.74
CA GLN A 97 0.52 9.33 -19.76
C GLN A 97 1.24 9.60 -18.43
N LEU A 98 1.46 8.54 -17.65
CA LEU A 98 2.20 8.58 -16.39
C LEU A 98 3.66 8.16 -16.61
N ASN A 99 4.58 8.77 -15.88
CA ASN A 99 5.98 8.34 -15.84
C ASN A 99 6.18 7.19 -14.83
N THR A 100 7.40 6.67 -14.75
CA THR A 100 7.75 5.51 -13.91
C THR A 100 8.40 5.88 -12.58
N ILE A 101 8.52 7.16 -12.23
CA ILE A 101 9.31 7.61 -11.07
C ILE A 101 8.76 7.05 -9.75
N GLU A 102 7.44 7.03 -9.57
CA GLU A 102 6.85 6.45 -8.36
C GLU A 102 7.03 4.92 -8.31
N ALA A 103 7.00 4.23 -9.45
CA ALA A 103 7.28 2.79 -9.50
C ALA A 103 8.77 2.48 -9.21
N GLU A 104 9.68 3.39 -9.58
CA GLU A 104 11.10 3.29 -9.26
C GLU A 104 11.36 3.37 -7.75
N LYS A 105 10.65 4.25 -7.04
CA LYS A 105 10.76 4.35 -5.58
C LYS A 105 10.39 3.05 -4.86
N LEU A 106 9.43 2.28 -5.40
CA LEU A 106 9.11 0.96 -4.85
C LEU A 106 10.30 0.00 -4.98
N LEU A 107 11.02 0.04 -6.11
CA LEU A 107 12.26 -0.74 -6.27
C LEU A 107 13.33 -0.31 -5.27
N ASP A 108 13.49 0.99 -5.03
CA ASP A 108 14.41 1.48 -4.00
C ASP A 108 14.05 0.92 -2.61
N ALA A 109 12.76 0.85 -2.26
CA ALA A 109 12.33 0.24 -1.00
C ALA A 109 12.68 -1.24 -0.92
N PHE A 110 12.44 -2.01 -1.98
CA PHE A 110 12.81 -3.43 -2.01
C PHE A 110 14.32 -3.64 -1.88
N GLU A 111 15.13 -2.75 -2.45
CA GLU A 111 16.59 -2.77 -2.26
C GLU A 111 16.99 -2.41 -0.82
N MET A 112 16.30 -1.47 -0.17
CA MET A 112 16.48 -1.20 1.26
C MET A 112 16.15 -2.45 2.10
N ASP A 113 15.07 -3.15 1.76
CA ASP A 113 14.64 -4.37 2.46
C ASP A 113 15.65 -5.51 2.32
N VAL A 114 16.30 -5.69 1.16
CA VAL A 114 17.39 -6.67 0.99
C VAL A 114 18.51 -6.47 2.02
N LEU A 115 18.82 -5.22 2.39
CA LEU A 115 19.88 -4.89 3.35
C LEU A 115 19.47 -5.12 4.83
N HIS A 116 18.18 -5.28 5.13
CA HIS A 116 17.65 -5.64 6.45
C HIS A 116 18.18 -4.80 7.63
N GLN A 117 18.31 -3.47 7.47
CA GLN A 117 18.81 -2.59 8.53
C GLN A 117 17.67 -2.03 9.38
N PRO A 118 17.75 -2.12 10.72
CA PRO A 118 16.77 -1.46 11.58
C PRO A 118 16.90 0.06 11.46
N TYR A 119 15.77 0.74 11.31
CA TYR A 119 15.72 2.19 11.32
C TYR A 119 16.08 2.73 12.71
N SER A 120 16.73 3.90 12.77
CA SER A 120 17.17 4.50 14.04
C SER A 120 16.20 5.55 14.56
N THR A 121 15.51 6.26 13.66
CA THR A 121 14.57 7.33 13.99
C THR A 121 13.23 7.18 13.26
N ILE A 122 12.19 7.88 13.74
CA ILE A 122 10.88 7.94 13.06
C ILE A 122 11.07 8.56 11.69
N SER A 123 11.94 9.57 11.58
CA SER A 123 12.25 10.20 10.30
C SER A 123 12.79 9.18 9.29
N ASP A 124 13.69 8.28 9.70
CA ASP A 124 14.23 7.25 8.82
C ASP A 124 13.14 6.26 8.39
N LEU A 125 12.28 5.84 9.34
CA LEU A 125 11.15 4.95 9.03
C LEU A 125 10.12 5.63 8.09
N MET A 126 9.90 6.93 8.26
CA MET A 126 9.04 7.71 7.36
C MET A 126 9.68 7.92 6.00
N ILE A 127 11.02 8.01 5.91
CA ILE A 127 11.72 7.99 4.61
C ILE A 127 11.47 6.66 3.92
N TYR A 128 11.58 5.54 4.63
CA TYR A 128 11.22 4.24 4.06
C TYR A 128 9.76 4.22 3.55
N CYS A 129 8.79 4.71 4.33
CA CYS A 129 7.38 4.77 3.89
C CYS A 129 7.16 5.60 2.62
N ARG A 130 7.95 6.67 2.42
CA ARG A 130 7.93 7.48 1.18
C ARG A 130 8.36 6.71 -0.06
N HIS A 131 9.09 5.61 0.13
CA HIS A 131 9.51 4.71 -0.94
C HIS A 131 8.61 3.48 -1.03
N SER A 132 8.22 2.88 0.10
CA SER A 132 7.51 1.59 0.11
C SER A 132 5.98 1.68 0.00
N ALA A 133 5.37 2.81 0.39
CA ALA A 133 3.92 2.93 0.51
C ALA A 133 3.34 4.13 -0.26
N ASP A 134 3.88 5.32 -0.04
CA ASP A 134 3.39 6.56 -0.65
C ASP A 134 3.26 6.50 -2.19
N PRO A 135 4.21 5.87 -2.92
CA PRO A 135 4.12 5.80 -4.39
C PRO A 135 2.87 5.09 -4.90
N VAL A 136 2.35 4.10 -4.16
CA VAL A 136 1.13 3.36 -4.52
C VAL A 136 -0.07 4.31 -4.56
N GLY A 137 -0.26 5.12 -3.51
CA GLY A 137 -1.36 6.09 -3.45
C GLY A 137 -1.26 7.14 -4.55
N ARG A 138 -0.06 7.67 -4.79
CA ARG A 138 0.20 8.65 -5.86
C ARG A 138 -0.13 8.07 -7.25
N ILE A 139 0.29 6.84 -7.55
CA ILE A 139 -0.06 6.15 -8.81
C ILE A 139 -1.57 5.94 -8.91
N MET A 140 -2.23 5.50 -7.83
CA MET A 140 -3.68 5.28 -7.83
C MET A 140 -4.47 6.58 -8.10
N LEU A 141 -4.07 7.69 -7.48
CA LEU A 141 -4.70 9.00 -7.70
C LEU A 141 -4.53 9.48 -9.14
N ALA A 142 -3.33 9.30 -9.71
CA ALA A 142 -3.06 9.67 -11.09
C ALA A 142 -3.82 8.76 -12.09
N ALA A 143 -3.87 7.45 -11.83
CA ALA A 143 -4.65 6.50 -12.63
C ALA A 143 -6.16 6.79 -12.58
N ALA A 144 -6.66 7.33 -11.47
CA ALA A 144 -8.04 7.80 -11.32
C ALA A 144 -8.32 9.15 -11.99
N LYS A 145 -7.28 9.82 -12.51
CA LYS A 145 -7.30 11.19 -13.06
C LYS A 145 -7.76 12.23 -12.02
N ILE A 146 -7.36 12.05 -10.76
CA ILE A 146 -7.54 13.06 -9.70
C ILE A 146 -6.42 14.08 -9.75
N ILE A 147 -5.23 13.63 -10.12
CA ILE A 147 -4.03 14.43 -10.33
C ILE A 147 -3.43 14.07 -11.69
N ASP A 148 -2.77 15.03 -12.33
CA ASP A 148 -2.12 14.80 -13.63
C ASP A 148 -0.67 14.29 -13.47
N ASN A 149 -0.01 14.68 -12.38
CA ASN A 149 1.37 14.32 -12.10
C ASN A 149 1.51 13.66 -10.72
N PRO A 150 1.82 12.36 -10.63
CA PRO A 150 1.99 11.67 -9.35
C PRO A 150 3.22 12.15 -8.56
N ASN A 151 4.18 12.81 -9.20
CA ASN A 151 5.36 13.37 -8.53
C ASN A 151 5.13 14.80 -8.01
N ALA A 152 3.96 15.39 -8.25
CA ALA A 152 3.68 16.74 -7.77
C ALA A 152 3.53 16.74 -6.25
N ASP A 153 4.21 17.67 -5.59
CA ASP A 153 3.99 17.92 -4.16
C ASP A 153 2.86 18.95 -4.02
N CYS A 154 1.67 18.47 -3.70
CA CYS A 154 0.47 19.28 -3.55
C CYS A 154 -0.38 18.75 -2.37
N PRO A 155 -1.42 19.50 -1.92
CA PRO A 155 -2.23 19.08 -0.80
C PRO A 155 -2.91 17.70 -0.96
N ILE A 156 -3.18 17.27 -2.20
CA ILE A 156 -3.78 15.97 -2.49
C ILE A 156 -2.75 14.85 -2.33
N THR A 157 -1.55 14.99 -2.89
CA THR A 157 -0.49 13.97 -2.74
C THR A 157 -0.02 13.90 -1.30
N ALA A 158 0.14 15.02 -0.61
CA ALA A 158 0.48 15.03 0.82
C ALA A 158 -0.55 14.29 1.70
N ALA A 159 -1.85 14.43 1.40
CA ALA A 159 -2.90 13.70 2.13
C ALA A 159 -2.89 12.21 1.79
N SER A 160 -2.60 11.84 0.53
CA SER A 160 -2.39 10.44 0.12
C SER A 160 -1.21 9.80 0.82
N ASP A 161 -0.07 10.48 0.86
CA ASP A 161 1.15 10.03 1.52
C ASP A 161 0.89 9.79 3.01
N ALA A 162 0.17 10.69 3.67
CA ALA A 162 -0.22 10.51 5.07
C ALA A 162 -1.07 9.23 5.29
N ILE A 163 -1.99 8.90 4.38
CA ILE A 163 -2.76 7.65 4.44
C ILE A 163 -1.85 6.45 4.20
N CYS A 164 -1.08 6.45 3.11
CA CYS A 164 -0.22 5.34 2.71
C CYS A 164 0.83 5.03 3.77
N SER A 165 1.58 6.04 4.21
CA SER A 165 2.48 5.93 5.34
C SER A 165 1.72 5.43 6.58
N GLY A 166 0.59 6.04 6.96
CA GLY A 166 -0.19 5.62 8.12
C GLY A 166 -0.58 4.13 8.10
N LEU A 167 -1.02 3.61 6.97
CA LEU A 167 -1.33 2.19 6.78
C LEU A 167 -0.08 1.31 6.89
N GLN A 168 1.05 1.72 6.33
CA GLN A 168 2.30 0.97 6.43
C GLN A 168 2.76 0.85 7.89
N LEU A 169 2.59 1.91 8.67
CA LEU A 169 2.87 1.89 10.11
C LEU A 169 1.91 0.98 10.87
N VAL A 170 0.64 0.92 10.46
CA VAL A 170 -0.32 -0.05 10.99
C VAL A 170 0.14 -1.47 10.70
N ASN A 171 0.62 -1.76 9.48
CA ASN A 171 1.12 -3.08 9.10
C ASN A 171 2.31 -3.50 9.99
N PHE A 172 3.31 -2.62 10.17
CA PHE A 172 4.44 -2.89 11.07
C PHE A 172 4.02 -3.17 12.51
N ALA A 173 3.01 -2.46 13.01
CA ALA A 173 2.50 -2.68 14.36
C ALA A 173 1.69 -3.98 14.45
N GLN A 174 0.88 -4.27 13.43
CA GLN A 174 0.02 -5.45 13.34
C GLN A 174 0.84 -6.75 13.26
N ASP A 175 1.90 -6.76 12.46
CA ASP A 175 2.67 -7.96 12.10
C ASP A 175 4.02 -8.06 12.83
N MET A 176 4.24 -7.23 13.85
CA MET A 176 5.48 -7.17 14.64
C MET A 176 6.06 -8.53 15.05
N GLY A 177 5.21 -9.47 15.52
CA GLY A 177 5.67 -10.80 15.89
C GLY A 177 6.09 -11.68 14.69
N GLN A 178 5.37 -11.56 13.57
CA GLN A 178 5.71 -12.27 12.33
C GLN A 178 7.01 -11.72 11.73
N ASP A 179 7.14 -10.40 11.64
CA ASP A 179 8.35 -9.73 11.13
C ASP A 179 9.57 -10.09 11.98
N PHE A 180 9.42 -10.07 13.31
CA PHE A 180 10.49 -10.47 14.21
C PHE A 180 10.93 -11.92 14.00
N SER A 181 9.98 -12.84 13.76
CA SER A 181 10.30 -14.25 13.48
C SER A 181 11.08 -14.44 12.17
N ARG A 182 10.90 -13.52 11.22
CA ARG A 182 11.64 -13.43 9.95
C ARG A 182 12.92 -12.59 10.07
N ARG A 183 13.32 -12.21 11.29
CA ARG A 183 14.47 -11.34 11.58
C ARG A 183 14.36 -9.93 10.97
N ARG A 184 13.13 -9.44 10.82
CA ARG A 184 12.85 -8.06 10.39
C ARG A 184 12.44 -7.19 11.56
N ILE A 185 13.09 -6.03 11.65
CA ILE A 185 12.85 -5.05 12.70
C ILE A 185 12.80 -3.68 12.02
N TYR A 186 11.59 -3.25 11.65
CA TYR A 186 11.35 -1.93 11.09
C TYR A 186 11.28 -0.84 12.18
N VAL A 187 10.65 -1.16 13.29
CA VAL A 187 10.42 -0.20 14.39
C VAL A 187 11.53 -0.34 15.44
N PRO A 188 12.21 0.76 15.83
CA PRO A 188 13.15 0.76 16.96
C PRO A 188 12.57 0.14 18.24
N ARG A 189 13.40 -0.65 18.94
CA ARG A 189 12.99 -1.35 20.17
C ARG A 189 12.44 -0.41 21.25
N GLN A 190 12.92 0.83 21.31
CA GLN A 190 12.43 1.82 22.30
C GLN A 190 10.96 2.20 22.14
N TRP A 191 10.31 1.82 21.02
CA TRP A 191 8.91 2.13 20.74
C TRP A 191 8.00 0.91 20.81
N TRP A 192 8.54 -0.26 21.12
CA TRP A 192 7.75 -1.46 21.33
C TRP A 192 7.08 -1.45 22.72
N PRO A 193 5.81 -1.84 22.86
CA PRO A 193 4.77 -2.06 21.84
C PRO A 193 3.76 -0.89 21.72
N ALA A 194 3.96 0.21 22.46
CA ALA A 194 2.94 1.27 22.65
C ALA A 194 3.47 2.71 22.49
N GLY A 195 4.72 2.92 22.05
CA GLY A 195 5.34 4.24 22.04
C GLY A 195 4.88 5.16 20.91
N TRP A 196 4.26 4.63 19.86
CA TRP A 196 4.01 5.40 18.63
C TRP A 196 2.88 4.79 17.82
N LEU A 197 1.70 5.40 17.90
CA LEU A 197 0.55 4.92 17.13
C LEU A 197 0.30 5.75 15.89
N PRO A 198 -0.17 5.10 14.81
CA PRO A 198 -0.37 5.71 13.50
C PRO A 198 -1.69 6.48 13.33
N GLU A 199 -2.53 6.59 14.37
CA GLU A 199 -3.82 7.30 14.27
C GLU A 199 -3.60 8.74 13.74
N ASP A 200 -2.53 9.40 14.17
CA ASP A 200 -2.13 10.73 13.73
C ASP A 200 -1.98 10.87 12.20
N GLN A 201 -1.37 9.89 11.52
CA GLN A 201 -1.18 9.95 10.07
C GLN A 201 -2.49 9.68 9.32
N LEU A 202 -3.25 8.69 9.75
CA LEU A 202 -4.55 8.36 9.15
C LEU A 202 -5.56 9.50 9.34
N VAL A 203 -5.56 10.17 10.50
CA VAL A 203 -6.37 11.36 10.78
C VAL A 203 -5.94 12.54 9.91
N ARG A 204 -4.62 12.81 9.78
CA ARG A 204 -4.10 13.85 8.87
C ARG A 204 -4.53 13.59 7.42
N GLY A 205 -4.45 12.35 6.98
CA GLY A 205 -4.81 11.93 5.63
C GLY A 205 -6.31 11.94 5.32
N ALA A 206 -7.18 11.91 6.34
CA ALA A 206 -8.64 11.84 6.17
C ALA A 206 -9.24 13.00 5.35
N VAL A 207 -8.55 14.13 5.25
CA VAL A 207 -8.92 15.24 4.36
C VAL A 207 -9.01 14.82 2.89
N LEU A 208 -8.25 13.81 2.47
CA LEU A 208 -8.24 13.30 1.09
C LEU A 208 -9.63 12.79 0.66
N VAL A 209 -10.40 12.20 1.58
CA VAL A 209 -11.76 11.72 1.29
C VAL A 209 -12.63 12.84 0.70
N ASN A 210 -12.51 14.05 1.23
CA ASN A 210 -13.25 15.22 0.75
C ASN A 210 -12.65 15.77 -0.55
N GLN A 211 -11.32 15.85 -0.64
CA GLN A 211 -10.63 16.31 -1.85
C GLN A 211 -10.97 15.45 -3.09
N ILE A 212 -10.94 14.12 -2.95
CA ILE A 212 -11.32 13.18 -4.03
C ILE A 212 -12.79 13.35 -4.42
N ARG A 213 -13.66 13.50 -3.42
CA ARG A 213 -15.10 13.68 -3.65
C ARG A 213 -15.40 14.97 -4.43
N ASP A 214 -14.71 16.05 -4.10
CA ASP A 214 -14.89 17.35 -4.74
C ASP A 214 -14.26 17.36 -6.15
N ALA A 215 -13.13 16.68 -6.32
CA ALA A 215 -12.43 16.54 -7.60
C ALA A 215 -13.17 15.62 -8.60
N ILE A 216 -13.92 14.63 -8.14
CA ILE A 216 -14.59 13.66 -9.03
C ILE A 216 -16.11 13.64 -8.88
N ARG A 217 -16.80 13.83 -10.02
CA ARG A 217 -18.24 13.63 -10.15
C ARG A 217 -18.59 12.22 -10.66
N GLY A 218 -19.84 11.80 -10.43
CA GLY A 218 -20.38 10.58 -11.00
C GLY A 218 -19.81 9.28 -10.40
N PRO A 219 -19.69 8.19 -11.18
CA PRO A 219 -19.39 6.85 -10.64
C PRO A 219 -18.04 6.73 -9.95
N ARG A 220 -17.05 7.58 -10.26
CA ARG A 220 -15.75 7.55 -9.55
C ARG A 220 -15.78 8.24 -8.18
N ARG A 221 -16.90 8.86 -7.76
CA ARG A 221 -17.10 9.28 -6.36
C ARG A 221 -17.03 8.09 -5.38
N ARG A 222 -17.27 6.87 -5.87
CA ARG A 222 -17.08 5.61 -5.11
C ARG A 222 -15.64 5.44 -4.61
N LEU A 223 -14.65 5.99 -5.30
CA LEU A 223 -13.25 5.96 -4.87
C LEU A 223 -13.06 6.68 -3.53
N SER A 224 -13.71 7.83 -3.32
CA SER A 224 -13.63 8.52 -2.01
C SER A 224 -14.26 7.71 -0.87
N PHE A 225 -15.27 6.90 -1.16
CA PHE A 225 -15.85 5.98 -0.17
C PHE A 225 -14.91 4.80 0.12
N GLU A 226 -14.25 4.26 -0.90
CA GLU A 226 -13.24 3.22 -0.74
C GLU A 226 -12.04 3.71 0.09
N VAL A 227 -11.54 4.92 -0.17
CA VAL A 227 -10.51 5.55 0.67
C VAL A 227 -10.98 5.70 2.12
N ALA A 228 -12.24 6.09 2.36
CA ALA A 228 -12.79 6.16 3.72
C ALA A 228 -12.84 4.79 4.41
N MET A 229 -13.23 3.73 3.69
CA MET A 229 -13.22 2.35 4.21
C MET A 229 -11.80 1.90 4.58
N VAL A 230 -10.82 2.22 3.74
CA VAL A 230 -9.39 1.90 3.98
C VAL A 230 -8.89 2.59 5.25
N ILE A 231 -9.14 3.89 5.41
CA ILE A 231 -8.76 4.65 6.60
C ILE A 231 -9.41 4.05 7.86
N GLU A 232 -10.73 3.80 7.83
CA GLU A 232 -11.46 3.27 8.99
C GLU A 232 -11.01 1.85 9.38
N GLY A 233 -10.65 1.02 8.41
CA GLY A 233 -10.07 -0.28 8.73
C GLY A 233 -8.69 -0.15 9.39
N GLY A 234 -7.84 0.77 8.90
CA GLY A 234 -6.52 1.04 9.48
C GLY A 234 -6.65 1.49 10.93
N LEU A 235 -7.53 2.46 11.18
CA LEU A 235 -7.87 2.94 12.53
C LEU A 235 -8.46 1.82 13.42
N THR A 236 -9.20 0.88 12.84
CA THR A 236 -9.76 -0.25 13.59
C THR A 236 -8.68 -1.23 14.02
N ILE A 237 -7.72 -1.54 13.15
CA ILE A 237 -6.54 -2.34 13.53
C ILE A 237 -5.69 -1.61 14.56
N SER A 238 -5.43 -0.31 14.40
CA SER A 238 -4.68 0.49 15.38
C SER A 238 -5.29 0.39 16.77
N ARG A 239 -6.62 0.57 16.88
CA ARG A 239 -7.36 0.41 18.14
C ARG A 239 -7.21 -0.98 18.74
N LYS A 240 -7.20 -2.03 17.92
CA LYS A 240 -6.99 -3.41 18.39
C LYS A 240 -5.58 -3.64 18.91
N VAL A 241 -4.56 -3.20 18.16
CA VAL A 241 -3.16 -3.26 18.61
C VAL A 241 -3.01 -2.56 19.96
N LEU A 242 -3.67 -1.42 20.15
CA LEU A 242 -3.60 -0.69 21.41
C LEU A 242 -4.34 -1.28 22.59
N SER A 243 -5.45 -1.94 22.33
CA SER A 243 -6.20 -2.59 23.38
C SER A 243 -5.44 -3.77 24.00
N ASP A 244 -4.54 -4.42 23.24
CA ASP A 244 -3.65 -5.48 23.73
C ASP A 244 -2.31 -5.46 22.96
N PRO A 245 -1.37 -4.57 23.32
CA PRO A 245 -0.10 -4.42 22.60
C PRO A 245 0.81 -5.65 22.70
N LEU A 246 0.55 -6.58 23.63
CA LEU A 246 1.31 -7.81 23.73
C LEU A 246 0.76 -8.93 22.83
N ALA A 247 -0.47 -8.78 22.30
CA ALA A 247 -1.06 -9.77 21.40
C ALA A 247 -0.28 -9.91 20.09
N VAL A 248 0.27 -8.83 19.56
CA VAL A 248 0.95 -8.78 18.24
C VAL A 248 2.18 -9.70 18.17
N TRP A 249 2.78 -10.03 19.32
CA TRP A 249 3.87 -11.00 19.42
C TRP A 249 3.42 -12.45 19.23
N ARG A 250 2.14 -12.73 19.46
CA ARG A 250 1.55 -14.08 19.37
C ARG A 250 0.73 -14.27 18.10
N ARG A 251 -0.01 -13.23 17.70
CA ARG A 251 -0.87 -13.25 16.52
C ARG A 251 -1.15 -11.83 16.03
N SER A 252 -1.26 -11.67 14.73
CA SER A 252 -1.72 -10.43 14.13
C SER A 252 -3.22 -10.20 14.41
N PRO A 253 -3.61 -8.99 14.87
CA PRO A 253 -5.02 -8.60 14.94
C PRO A 253 -5.69 -8.67 13.57
N MET A 254 -6.90 -9.23 13.53
CA MET A 254 -7.69 -9.39 12.29
C MET A 254 -9.02 -8.64 12.41
N LEU A 255 -9.58 -8.17 11.30
CA LEU A 255 -10.93 -7.59 11.26
C LEU A 255 -12.01 -8.70 11.34
N SER A 256 -12.89 -8.60 12.33
CA SER A 256 -14.06 -9.46 12.41
C SER A 256 -15.18 -8.94 11.51
N ARG A 257 -16.22 -9.76 11.30
CA ARG A 257 -17.44 -9.31 10.60
C ARG A 257 -18.13 -8.12 11.30
N ALA A 258 -18.05 -8.07 12.63
CA ALA A 258 -18.58 -6.94 13.40
C ALA A 258 -17.76 -5.66 13.14
N ASP A 259 -16.43 -5.78 13.06
CA ASP A 259 -15.56 -4.67 12.70
C ASP A 259 -15.89 -4.14 11.30
N LEU A 260 -16.08 -5.03 10.32
CA LEU A 260 -16.47 -4.63 8.96
C LEU A 260 -17.79 -3.86 8.92
N ALA A 261 -18.78 -4.24 9.74
CA ALA A 261 -20.03 -3.49 9.85
C ALA A 261 -19.83 -2.09 10.47
N VAL A 262 -18.98 -1.98 11.50
CA VAL A 262 -18.64 -0.69 12.11
C VAL A 262 -17.85 0.20 11.15
N ILE A 263 -16.88 -0.36 10.43
CA ILE A 263 -16.09 0.33 9.40
C ILE A 263 -17.03 0.87 8.32
N LEU A 264 -17.95 0.04 7.83
CA LEU A 264 -18.93 0.45 6.82
C LEU A 264 -19.79 1.62 7.32
N LEU A 265 -20.31 1.53 8.54
CA LEU A 265 -21.12 2.60 9.13
C LEU A 265 -20.33 3.90 9.28
N ARG A 266 -19.10 3.84 9.79
CA ARG A 266 -18.25 5.02 9.97
C ARG A 266 -17.85 5.64 8.64
N ALA A 267 -17.43 4.84 7.67
CA ALA A 267 -17.13 5.30 6.32
C ALA A 267 -18.35 5.97 5.67
N MET A 268 -19.56 5.43 5.87
CA MET A 268 -20.80 6.06 5.40
C MET A 268 -21.05 7.43 6.06
N LEU A 269 -20.80 7.57 7.36
CA LEU A 269 -20.96 8.84 8.07
C LEU A 269 -19.95 9.90 7.59
N THR A 270 -18.67 9.52 7.46
CA THR A 270 -17.62 10.38 6.90
C THR A 270 -17.93 10.76 5.45
N PHE A 271 -18.49 9.81 4.70
CA PHE A 271 -18.95 10.04 3.33
C PHE A 271 -20.17 10.97 3.24
N ALA A 272 -21.10 10.90 4.19
CA ALA A 272 -22.31 11.72 4.21
C ALA A 272 -22.08 13.13 4.77
N HIS A 273 -21.16 13.30 5.72
CA HIS A 273 -20.98 14.55 6.49
C HIS A 273 -19.50 15.02 6.54
N PRO A 274 -19.00 15.63 5.45
CA PRO A 274 -17.58 15.94 5.26
C PRO A 274 -17.01 17.00 6.21
N HIS A 275 -17.84 17.83 6.84
CA HIS A 275 -17.41 18.99 7.62
C HIS A 275 -17.16 18.71 9.13
N ARG A 276 -17.39 17.48 9.60
CA ARG A 276 -17.27 17.17 11.05
C ARG A 276 -15.83 16.98 11.55
N HIS A 277 -14.84 16.83 10.67
CA HIS A 277 -13.43 16.67 11.05
C HIS A 277 -12.62 17.97 11.01
N ARG A 278 -13.30 19.14 10.96
CA ARG A 278 -12.67 20.45 11.22
C ARG A 278 -12.86 20.80 12.70
N ALA A 279 -12.17 20.11 13.60
CA ALA A 279 -12.01 20.49 15.00
C ALA A 279 -10.69 19.94 15.52
#